data_AF-G9NXG2-F1
#
_entry.id   AF-G9NXG2-F1
#
_cell.length_a   1.000
_cell.length_b   1.000
_cell.length_c   1.000
_cell.angle_alpha   90.00
_cell.angle_beta   90.00
_cell.angle_gamma   90.00
#
_symmetry.space_group_name_H-M   'P 1'
#
loop_
_entity.id
_entity.type
_entity.pdbx_description
1 polymer ?
#
loop_
_entity_poly.entity_id
_entity_poly.type
_entity_poly.pdbx_seq_one_letter_code
_entity_poly.pdbx_strand_id
1 'polypeptide(L)'
;MNIRQRYPNQCIFNAFNAAVIDACDGLDGVTDGVISNFAACKFDPQSMIGTQVDCRGTELMIAEADAEIVAATWQGPRTQNGDFIWWGILPGTPFSGLSNTICTNVTDCKPAPFSIPPDWISRWCMGDATTNLTALTVDDFVDVFDKCKAKYEHIIGTNEVDLTPFARAGGKMISWHGLSDELIFPLATGDYYQRVLDDDPNAKDYFRFFYAPGAQHCGGGAGYAPLNPFQAVVDWTEKGIVPETLAASGPSGNRDLCLYPLVAVYKGGDTRDADSYDCQEDFNAE
;
A
#
# COMPACT_ATOMS: atom_id res chain seq x y z
N MET A 1 -3.02 20.12 -0.45
CA MET A 1 -1.89 21.00 -0.07
C MET A 1 -0.88 21.02 -1.21
N ASN A 2 -0.25 22.16 -1.50
CA ASN A 2 0.73 22.30 -2.59
C ASN A 2 2.05 22.91 -2.09
N ILE A 3 2.64 22.31 -1.06
CA ILE A 3 3.72 22.90 -0.25
C ILE A 3 4.96 23.20 -1.09
N ARG A 4 5.35 22.29 -2.00
CA ARG A 4 6.56 22.44 -2.83
C ARG A 4 6.32 23.15 -4.16
N GLN A 5 5.05 23.38 -4.54
CA GLN A 5 4.68 23.92 -5.86
C GLN A 5 5.39 23.20 -7.03
N ARG A 6 5.67 21.91 -6.85
CA ARG A 6 6.42 21.05 -7.76
C ARG A 6 5.54 19.86 -8.13
N TYR A 7 5.49 19.55 -9.42
CA TYR A 7 4.70 18.46 -9.98
C TYR A 7 5.65 17.61 -10.83
N PRO A 8 6.29 16.58 -10.24
CA PRO A 8 7.23 15.74 -10.98
C PRO A 8 6.51 15.07 -12.15
N ASN A 9 7.17 14.98 -13.31
CA ASN A 9 6.65 14.19 -14.42
C ASN A 9 6.61 12.71 -14.01
N GLN A 10 5.66 11.93 -14.54
CA GLN A 10 5.56 10.50 -14.26
C GLN A 10 6.83 9.73 -14.61
N CYS A 11 7.66 10.19 -15.58
CA CYS A 11 8.98 9.57 -15.82
C CYS A 11 9.91 9.66 -14.60
N ILE A 12 9.88 10.77 -13.85
CA ILE A 12 10.69 10.94 -12.62
C ILE A 12 10.20 9.98 -11.56
N PHE A 13 8.89 9.91 -11.32
CA PHE A 13 8.29 8.94 -10.40
C PHE A 13 8.61 7.48 -10.78
N ASN A 14 8.57 7.16 -12.07
CA ASN A 14 8.92 5.83 -12.56
C ASN A 14 10.42 5.52 -12.35
N ALA A 15 11.31 6.52 -12.47
CA ALA A 15 12.72 6.34 -12.16
C ALA A 15 12.95 6.03 -10.68
N PHE A 16 12.23 6.71 -9.77
CA PHE A 16 12.25 6.37 -8.34
C PHE A 16 11.74 4.95 -8.07
N ASN A 17 10.64 4.55 -8.71
CA ASN A 17 10.11 3.19 -8.56
C ASN A 17 11.08 2.12 -9.08
N ALA A 18 11.69 2.34 -10.24
CA ALA A 18 12.70 1.43 -10.77
C ALA A 18 13.90 1.32 -9.83
N ALA A 19 14.41 2.45 -9.33
CA ALA A 19 15.57 2.46 -8.42
C ALA A 19 15.29 1.76 -7.08
N VAL A 20 14.10 1.94 -6.50
CA VAL A 20 13.78 1.27 -5.23
C VAL A 20 13.49 -0.23 -5.42
N ILE A 21 12.89 -0.63 -6.54
CA ILE A 21 12.74 -2.05 -6.88
C ILE A 21 14.12 -2.69 -7.05
N ASP A 22 15.00 -2.08 -7.85
CA ASP A 22 16.38 -2.58 -8.05
C ASP A 22 17.14 -2.73 -6.72
N ALA A 23 16.96 -1.78 -5.80
CA ALA A 23 17.61 -1.82 -4.48
C ALA A 23 17.01 -2.83 -3.50
N CYS A 24 15.74 -3.21 -3.64
CA CYS A 24 15.00 -3.90 -2.59
C CYS A 24 14.35 -5.23 -2.99
N ASP A 25 14.23 -5.55 -4.28
CA ASP A 25 13.66 -6.80 -4.81
C ASP A 25 14.36 -8.03 -4.19
N GLY A 26 15.70 -8.08 -4.27
CA GLY A 26 16.51 -9.18 -3.73
C GLY A 26 16.47 -9.40 -2.22
N LEU A 27 15.81 -8.55 -1.43
CA LEU A 27 15.83 -8.63 0.04
C LEU A 27 14.97 -9.76 0.61
N ASP A 28 14.15 -10.42 -0.22
CA ASP A 28 13.41 -11.62 0.14
C ASP A 28 14.07 -12.92 -0.36
N GLY A 29 15.26 -12.81 -0.98
CA GLY A 29 16.01 -13.93 -1.54
C GLY A 29 15.68 -14.25 -3.01
N VAL A 30 14.77 -13.50 -3.64
CA VAL A 30 14.38 -13.64 -5.05
C VAL A 30 14.52 -12.30 -5.76
N THR A 31 14.82 -12.31 -7.06
CA THR A 31 14.83 -11.10 -7.89
C THR A 31 13.79 -11.30 -8.98
N ASP A 32 12.55 -10.90 -8.71
CA ASP A 32 11.39 -11.10 -9.58
C ASP A 32 10.59 -9.81 -9.86
N GLY A 33 11.16 -8.66 -9.48
CA GLY A 33 10.56 -7.33 -9.61
C GLY A 33 9.54 -7.01 -8.52
N VAL A 34 9.50 -7.78 -7.42
CA VAL A 34 8.54 -7.63 -6.34
C VAL A 34 9.28 -7.40 -5.02
N ILE A 35 8.94 -6.32 -4.33
CA ILE A 35 9.45 -6.08 -2.97
C ILE A 35 8.55 -6.82 -1.99
N SER A 36 8.88 -8.07 -1.63
CA SER A 36 8.13 -8.79 -0.57
C SER A 36 8.62 -8.41 0.82
N ASN A 37 9.94 -8.22 0.99
CA ASN A 37 10.54 -7.79 2.25
C ASN A 37 10.63 -6.26 2.38
N PHE A 38 9.47 -5.59 2.37
CA PHE A 38 9.40 -4.13 2.45
C PHE A 38 10.02 -3.57 3.76
N ALA A 39 10.01 -4.34 4.85
CA ALA A 39 10.57 -3.92 6.13
C ALA A 39 12.10 -3.77 6.08
N ALA A 40 12.78 -4.60 5.29
CA ALA A 40 14.23 -4.52 5.07
C ALA A 40 14.63 -3.43 4.06
N CYS A 41 13.70 -2.95 3.22
CA CYS A 41 13.99 -1.92 2.22
C CYS A 41 14.34 -0.58 2.88
N LYS A 42 15.61 -0.16 2.82
CA LYS A 42 16.12 1.11 3.38
C LYS A 42 16.52 2.13 2.30
N PHE A 43 15.90 2.05 1.13
CA PHE A 43 16.15 2.97 0.02
C PHE A 43 15.84 4.41 0.43
N ASP A 44 16.82 5.31 0.28
CA ASP A 44 16.65 6.73 0.53
C ASP A 44 16.45 7.48 -0.80
N PRO A 45 15.27 8.09 -1.05
CA PRO A 45 15.03 8.83 -2.29
C PRO A 45 15.96 10.03 -2.47
N GLN A 46 16.58 10.55 -1.40
CA GLN A 46 17.55 11.64 -1.52
C GLN A 46 18.78 11.23 -2.34
N SER A 47 19.10 9.93 -2.39
CA SER A 47 20.22 9.40 -3.19
C SER A 47 20.07 9.62 -4.70
N MET A 48 18.85 9.89 -5.19
CA MET A 48 18.56 10.07 -6.62
C MET A 48 18.75 11.52 -7.10
N ILE A 49 18.94 12.50 -6.20
CA ILE A 49 19.09 13.91 -6.57
C ILE A 49 20.26 14.10 -7.55
N GLY A 50 20.01 14.85 -8.62
CA GLY A 50 21.00 15.10 -9.68
C GLY A 50 21.07 14.02 -10.76
N THR A 51 20.33 12.91 -10.62
CA THR A 51 20.24 11.87 -11.65
C THR A 51 19.47 12.39 -12.86
N GLN A 52 19.96 12.09 -14.07
CA GLN A 52 19.28 12.39 -15.33
C GLN A 52 18.30 11.26 -15.68
N VAL A 53 17.07 11.62 -16.02
CA VAL A 53 15.99 10.72 -16.41
C VAL A 53 15.52 11.08 -17.81
N ASP A 54 15.50 10.09 -18.71
CA ASP A 54 14.93 10.29 -20.04
C ASP A 54 13.39 10.29 -19.99
N CYS A 55 12.81 11.42 -20.36
CA CYS A 55 11.37 11.64 -20.42
C CYS A 55 10.94 11.81 -21.88
N ARG A 56 11.04 10.72 -22.66
CA ARG A 56 10.68 10.64 -24.09
C ARG A 56 11.60 11.50 -24.99
N GLY A 57 12.90 11.33 -24.85
CA GLY A 57 13.93 12.05 -25.60
C GLY A 57 14.28 13.42 -25.02
N THR A 58 13.75 13.77 -23.85
CA THR A 58 14.16 14.96 -23.10
C THR A 58 14.69 14.53 -21.74
N GLU A 59 15.95 14.88 -21.45
CA GLU A 59 16.54 14.62 -20.15
C GLU A 59 16.00 15.61 -19.12
N LEU A 60 15.47 15.08 -18.02
CA LEU A 60 15.12 15.83 -16.82
C LEU A 60 16.03 15.40 -15.68
N MET A 61 16.54 16.38 -14.94
CA MET A 61 17.30 16.12 -13.72
C MET A 61 16.35 16.00 -12.53
N ILE A 62 16.54 14.98 -11.70
CA ILE A 62 15.82 14.82 -10.45
C ILE A 62 16.22 15.94 -9.49
N ALA A 63 15.25 16.76 -9.10
CA ALA A 63 15.45 17.84 -8.14
C ALA A 63 15.24 17.37 -6.70
N GLU A 64 15.76 18.13 -5.74
CA GLU A 64 15.53 17.91 -4.30
C GLU A 64 14.03 17.82 -3.97
N ALA A 65 13.22 18.72 -4.51
CA ALA A 65 11.77 18.71 -4.32
C ALA A 65 11.09 17.44 -4.87
N ASP A 66 11.67 16.76 -5.88
CA ASP A 66 11.12 15.50 -6.39
C ASP A 66 11.35 14.37 -5.34
N ALA A 67 12.56 14.30 -4.78
CA ALA A 67 12.90 13.34 -3.72
C ALA A 67 12.10 13.57 -2.43
N GLU A 68 11.86 14.83 -2.05
CA GLU A 68 11.01 15.18 -0.90
C GLU A 68 9.56 14.75 -1.10
N ILE A 69 9.00 14.94 -2.31
CA ILE A 69 7.64 14.50 -2.63
C ILE A 69 7.55 12.97 -2.55
N VAL A 70 8.52 12.25 -3.09
CA VAL A 70 8.58 10.79 -3.01
C VAL A 70 8.64 10.31 -1.56
N ALA A 71 9.52 10.91 -0.75
CA ALA A 71 9.64 10.58 0.67
C ALA A 71 8.32 10.84 1.42
N ALA A 72 7.67 11.97 1.18
CA ALA A 72 6.40 12.32 1.81
C ALA A 72 5.26 11.35 1.40
N THR A 73 5.24 10.92 0.13
CA THR A 73 4.25 9.95 -0.36
C THR A 73 4.43 8.57 0.27
N TRP A 74 5.67 8.10 0.46
CA TRP A 74 5.94 6.84 1.16
C TRP A 74 5.71 6.92 2.67
N GLN A 75 6.04 8.04 3.28
CA GLN A 75 5.83 8.26 4.70
C GLN A 75 4.33 8.34 5.06
N GLY A 76 3.54 8.99 4.20
CA GLY A 76 2.16 9.39 4.50
C GLY A 76 2.10 10.70 5.29
N PRO A 77 0.89 11.23 5.55
CA PRO A 77 0.74 12.53 6.20
C PRO A 77 1.29 12.52 7.63
N ARG A 78 1.92 13.65 8.00
CA ARG A 78 2.44 13.92 9.34
C ARG A 78 2.01 15.31 9.81
N THR A 79 1.95 15.52 11.12
CA THR A 79 1.81 16.87 11.70
C THR A 79 3.07 17.69 11.40
N GLN A 80 3.04 19.01 11.65
CA GLN A 80 4.25 19.83 11.52
C GLN A 80 5.41 19.36 12.39
N ASN A 81 5.13 18.70 13.53
CA ASN A 81 6.16 18.17 14.43
C ASN A 81 6.62 16.75 14.03
N GLY A 82 6.06 16.18 12.96
CA GLY A 82 6.41 14.85 12.47
C GLY A 82 5.57 13.72 13.08
N ASP A 83 4.51 14.02 13.83
CA ASP A 83 3.66 12.99 14.43
C ASP A 83 2.85 12.27 13.36
N PHE A 84 2.63 10.96 13.57
CA PHE A 84 1.88 10.11 12.69
C PHE A 84 0.41 10.54 12.58
N ILE A 85 -0.11 10.64 11.34
CA ILE A 85 -1.54 10.83 11.05
C ILE A 85 -2.09 9.59 10.36
N TRP A 86 -1.45 9.19 9.25
CA TRP A 86 -1.84 8.02 8.47
C TRP A 86 -0.65 7.43 7.69
N TRP A 87 -0.81 6.20 7.22
CA TRP A 87 0.19 5.50 6.42
C TRP A 87 0.34 6.10 5.01
N GLY A 88 1.52 5.93 4.42
CA GLY A 88 1.80 6.17 3.01
C GLY A 88 1.76 4.88 2.20
N ILE A 89 1.92 5.00 0.88
CA ILE A 89 2.07 3.83 0.00
C ILE A 89 3.46 3.21 0.21
N LEU A 90 3.61 1.91 -0.01
CA LEU A 90 4.91 1.27 0.15
C LEU A 90 5.85 1.59 -1.02
N PRO A 91 7.18 1.57 -0.80
CA PRO A 91 8.14 1.67 -1.90
C PRO A 91 7.89 0.58 -2.96
N GLY A 92 8.10 0.93 -4.23
CA GLY A 92 7.77 0.08 -5.38
C GLY A 92 6.32 0.20 -5.88
N THR A 93 5.47 0.95 -5.18
CA THR A 93 4.08 1.21 -5.59
C THR A 93 4.00 2.31 -6.67
N PRO A 94 3.19 2.16 -7.73
CA PRO A 94 2.96 3.25 -8.69
C PRO A 94 2.46 4.54 -8.05
N PHE A 95 3.11 5.66 -8.36
CA PHE A 95 2.71 6.98 -7.85
C PHE A 95 1.43 7.51 -8.50
N SER A 96 1.03 6.97 -9.66
CA SER A 96 -0.11 7.45 -10.45
C SER A 96 -1.48 7.27 -9.80
N GLY A 97 -1.59 6.51 -8.71
CA GLY A 97 -2.82 6.43 -7.93
C GLY A 97 -3.09 7.73 -7.17
N LEU A 98 -2.20 8.11 -6.25
CA LEU A 98 -2.40 9.25 -5.34
C LEU A 98 -1.54 10.49 -5.66
N SER A 99 -0.38 10.33 -6.30
CA SER A 99 0.59 11.39 -6.64
C SER A 99 0.63 11.69 -8.14
N ASN A 100 -0.51 11.56 -8.82
CA ASN A 100 -0.60 11.69 -10.27
C ASN A 100 -0.42 13.12 -10.78
N THR A 101 0.15 13.23 -11.98
CA THR A 101 0.39 14.50 -12.67
C THR A 101 0.08 14.37 -14.15
N ILE A 102 -0.52 15.40 -14.74
CA ILE A 102 -0.73 15.50 -16.19
C ILE A 102 0.11 16.66 -16.71
N CYS A 103 0.84 16.43 -17.80
CA CYS A 103 1.76 17.42 -18.36
C CYS A 103 1.36 17.83 -19.78
N THR A 104 1.41 19.14 -20.07
CA THR A 104 1.20 19.67 -21.42
C THR A 104 2.48 19.52 -22.28
N ASN A 105 3.64 19.58 -21.62
CA ASN A 105 4.95 19.23 -22.14
C ASN A 105 5.80 18.62 -21.00
N VAL A 106 7.00 18.13 -21.31
CA VAL A 106 7.86 17.40 -20.36
C VAL A 106 8.17 18.16 -19.06
N THR A 107 8.16 19.50 -19.08
CA THR A 107 8.45 20.37 -17.92
C THR A 107 7.24 21.06 -17.31
N ASP A 108 6.11 21.16 -18.02
CA ASP A 108 4.87 21.79 -17.54
C ASP A 108 3.86 20.73 -17.14
N CYS A 109 3.96 20.30 -15.88
CA CYS A 109 3.08 19.34 -15.24
C CYS A 109 2.17 20.02 -14.23
N LYS A 110 0.97 19.47 -14.07
CA LYS A 110 -0.04 19.90 -13.10
C LYS A 110 -0.52 18.70 -12.29
N PRO A 111 -0.97 18.91 -11.04
CA PRO A 111 -1.47 17.82 -10.22
C PRO A 111 -2.80 17.32 -10.81
N ALA A 112 -2.98 16.01 -10.80
CA ALA A 112 -4.19 15.35 -11.27
C ALA A 112 -4.68 14.35 -10.21
N PRO A 113 -5.08 14.83 -9.02
CA PRO A 113 -5.35 13.96 -7.88
C PRO A 113 -6.49 12.98 -8.17
N PHE A 114 -6.45 11.81 -7.53
CA PHE A 114 -7.60 10.91 -7.47
C PHE A 114 -8.81 11.67 -6.91
N SER A 115 -9.97 11.54 -7.53
CA SER A 115 -11.11 12.44 -7.28
C SER A 115 -11.81 12.22 -5.94
N ILE A 116 -11.71 11.02 -5.36
CA ILE A 116 -12.46 10.68 -4.13
C ILE A 116 -12.02 11.54 -2.93
N PRO A 117 -10.73 11.64 -2.56
CA PRO A 117 -10.31 12.47 -1.43
C PRO A 117 -10.72 13.95 -1.54
N PRO A 118 -10.48 14.67 -2.65
CA PRO A 118 -10.87 16.09 -2.73
C PRO A 118 -12.39 16.30 -2.69
N ASP A 119 -13.19 15.39 -3.26
CA ASP A 119 -14.65 15.47 -3.14
C ASP A 119 -15.12 15.19 -1.71
N TRP A 120 -14.55 14.18 -1.04
CA TRP A 120 -14.85 13.86 0.36
C TRP A 120 -14.52 15.05 1.28
N ILE A 121 -13.31 15.58 1.16
CA ILE A 121 -12.84 16.69 2.00
C ILE A 121 -13.68 17.94 1.77
N SER A 122 -13.84 18.37 0.52
CA SER A 122 -14.56 19.62 0.23
C SER A 122 -16.05 19.51 0.57
N ARG A 123 -16.74 18.46 0.14
CA ARG A 123 -18.20 18.35 0.27
C ARG A 123 -18.67 17.89 1.65
N TRP A 124 -17.93 16.99 2.30
CA TRP A 124 -18.38 16.35 3.54
C TRP A 124 -17.65 16.89 4.77
N CYS A 125 -16.32 16.90 4.74
CA CYS A 125 -15.53 17.40 5.86
C CYS A 125 -15.70 18.91 6.04
N MET A 126 -15.59 19.68 4.96
CA MET A 126 -15.66 21.14 4.98
C MET A 126 -17.05 21.70 4.65
N GLY A 127 -17.91 20.92 3.99
CA GLY A 127 -19.26 21.34 3.62
C GLY A 127 -19.33 22.38 2.51
N ASP A 128 -18.24 22.58 1.77
CA ASP A 128 -18.11 23.54 0.68
C ASP A 128 -17.34 22.93 -0.50
N ALA A 129 -18.08 22.53 -1.53
CA ALA A 129 -17.57 21.95 -2.77
C ALA A 129 -16.68 22.92 -3.59
N THR A 130 -16.66 24.21 -3.25
CA THR A 130 -15.84 25.22 -3.94
C THR A 130 -14.49 25.47 -3.26
N THR A 131 -14.24 24.81 -2.13
CA THR A 131 -13.00 24.94 -1.36
C THR A 131 -11.76 24.66 -2.21
N ASN A 132 -10.80 25.58 -2.18
CA ASN A 132 -9.48 25.36 -2.78
C ASN A 132 -8.55 24.56 -1.85
N LEU A 133 -8.53 23.23 -2.01
CA LEU A 133 -7.69 22.33 -1.22
C LEU A 133 -6.17 22.48 -1.46
N THR A 134 -5.77 23.18 -2.53
CA THR A 134 -4.35 23.43 -2.79
C THR A 134 -3.75 24.48 -1.86
N ALA A 135 -4.60 25.36 -1.31
CA ALA A 135 -4.20 26.45 -0.42
C ALA A 135 -4.09 26.03 1.07
N LEU A 136 -4.51 24.81 1.42
CA LEU A 136 -4.41 24.32 2.80
C LEU A 136 -2.94 24.20 3.22
N THR A 137 -2.66 24.66 4.43
CA THR A 137 -1.44 24.34 5.17
C THR A 137 -1.54 22.92 5.77
N VAL A 138 -0.43 22.43 6.34
CA VAL A 138 -0.43 21.16 7.10
C VAL A 138 -1.38 21.23 8.29
N ASP A 139 -1.42 22.35 9.00
CA ASP A 139 -2.30 22.51 10.17
C ASP A 139 -3.78 22.56 9.76
N ASP A 140 -4.10 23.25 8.66
CA ASP A 140 -5.47 23.26 8.13
C ASP A 140 -5.91 21.84 7.74
N PHE A 141 -5.01 21.06 7.13
CA PHE A 141 -5.29 19.67 6.79
C PHE A 141 -5.54 18.81 8.04
N VAL A 142 -4.72 18.95 9.08
CA VAL A 142 -4.89 18.21 10.34
C VAL A 142 -6.22 18.56 11.01
N ASP A 143 -6.54 19.85 11.11
CA ASP A 143 -7.80 20.32 11.68
C ASP A 143 -9.02 19.79 10.91
N VAL A 144 -8.96 19.81 9.58
CA VAL A 144 -10.00 19.24 8.72
C VAL A 144 -10.11 17.72 8.90
N PHE A 145 -8.97 17.01 8.98
CA PHE A 145 -8.93 15.56 9.19
C PHE A 145 -9.60 15.17 10.51
N ASP A 146 -9.22 15.81 11.62
CA ASP A 146 -9.75 15.53 12.96
C ASP A 146 -11.25 15.82 13.06
N LYS A 147 -11.68 16.98 12.54
CA LYS A 147 -13.11 17.34 12.50
C LYS A 147 -13.91 16.36 11.65
N CYS A 148 -13.35 15.93 10.52
CA CYS A 148 -14.03 14.99 9.65
C CYS A 148 -14.16 13.62 10.32
N LYS A 149 -13.10 13.13 10.95
CA LYS A 149 -13.10 11.89 11.71
C LYS A 149 -14.13 11.94 12.84
N ALA A 150 -14.10 12.97 13.68
CA ALA A 150 -15.08 13.16 14.75
C ALA A 150 -16.54 13.13 14.26
N LYS A 151 -16.80 13.65 13.05
CA LYS A 151 -18.14 13.70 12.45
C LYS A 151 -18.58 12.38 11.83
N TYR A 152 -17.68 11.61 11.22
CA TYR A 152 -18.04 10.49 10.34
C TYR A 152 -17.53 9.12 10.79
N GLU A 153 -16.63 9.02 11.77
CA GLU A 153 -16.07 7.74 12.24
C GLU A 153 -17.17 6.74 12.60
N HIS A 154 -18.15 7.18 13.38
CA HIS A 154 -19.27 6.34 13.84
C HIS A 154 -20.27 5.93 12.73
N ILE A 155 -20.14 6.50 11.53
CA ILE A 155 -21.02 6.23 10.39
C ILE A 155 -20.32 5.33 9.37
N ILE A 156 -19.07 5.65 9.05
CA ILE A 156 -18.33 5.01 7.94
C ILE A 156 -16.89 4.62 8.29
N GLY A 157 -16.43 4.82 9.53
CA GLY A 157 -15.06 4.50 9.94
C GLY A 157 -14.73 3.01 9.80
N THR A 158 -15.73 2.13 9.99
CA THR A 158 -15.66 0.68 9.74
C THR A 158 -14.43 0.03 10.38
N ASN A 159 -14.12 0.41 11.62
CA ASN A 159 -12.90 0.02 12.33
C ASN A 159 -13.18 -0.67 13.68
N GLU A 160 -14.36 -1.26 13.83
CA GLU A 160 -14.75 -2.06 14.99
C GLU A 160 -13.79 -3.24 15.16
N VAL A 161 -13.28 -3.41 16.38
CA VAL A 161 -12.31 -4.47 16.70
C VAL A 161 -13.00 -5.65 17.39
N ASP A 162 -14.11 -5.42 18.10
CA ASP A 162 -14.91 -6.49 18.69
C ASP A 162 -15.71 -7.20 17.60
N LEU A 163 -15.11 -8.26 17.07
CA LEU A 163 -15.74 -9.15 16.09
C LEU A 163 -16.41 -10.36 16.77
N THR A 164 -16.54 -10.38 18.10
CA THR A 164 -17.14 -11.52 18.82
C THR A 164 -18.58 -11.81 18.41
N PRO A 165 -19.45 -10.83 18.06
CA PRO A 165 -20.78 -11.14 17.54
C PRO A 165 -20.74 -11.88 16.20
N PHE A 166 -19.81 -11.50 15.31
CA PHE A 166 -19.58 -12.17 14.04
C PHE A 166 -19.08 -13.60 14.24
N ALA A 167 -18.11 -13.79 15.13
CA ALA A 167 -17.57 -15.10 15.47
C ALA A 167 -18.63 -16.03 16.08
N ARG A 168 -19.45 -15.53 17.03
CA ARG A 168 -20.55 -16.30 17.67
C ARG A 168 -21.64 -16.71 16.68
N ALA A 169 -21.85 -15.94 15.62
CA ALA A 169 -22.75 -16.30 14.53
C ALA A 169 -22.15 -17.37 13.60
N GLY A 170 -20.91 -17.81 13.83
CA GLY A 170 -20.21 -18.77 12.99
C GLY A 170 -19.54 -18.14 11.76
N GLY A 171 -19.42 -16.81 11.71
CA GLY A 171 -18.86 -16.09 10.58
C GLY A 171 -17.39 -16.42 10.34
N LYS A 172 -17.00 -16.49 9.07
CA LYS A 172 -15.61 -16.65 8.60
C LYS A 172 -15.25 -15.51 7.65
N MET A 173 -14.10 -14.90 7.86
CA MET A 173 -13.63 -13.75 7.10
C MET A 173 -12.21 -14.02 6.59
N ILE A 174 -12.03 -13.83 5.28
CA ILE A 174 -10.71 -13.73 4.66
C ILE A 174 -10.57 -12.31 4.14
N SER A 175 -9.51 -11.63 4.56
CA SER A 175 -9.08 -10.35 4.00
C SER A 175 -7.70 -10.52 3.38
N TRP A 176 -7.40 -9.70 2.37
CA TRP A 176 -6.08 -9.62 1.80
C TRP A 176 -5.81 -8.20 1.31
N HIS A 177 -4.54 -7.83 1.18
CA HIS A 177 -4.17 -6.50 0.68
C HIS A 177 -2.88 -6.57 -0.15
N GLY A 178 -2.92 -5.96 -1.34
CA GLY A 178 -1.74 -5.76 -2.18
C GLY A 178 -0.71 -4.85 -1.52
N LEU A 179 0.55 -5.31 -1.43
CA LEU A 179 1.62 -4.46 -0.90
C LEU A 179 2.01 -3.32 -1.86
N SER A 180 1.56 -3.39 -3.11
CA SER A 180 1.74 -2.33 -4.11
C SER A 180 0.42 -1.62 -4.44
N ASP A 181 -0.56 -1.64 -3.52
CA ASP A 181 -1.82 -0.89 -3.68
C ASP A 181 -1.54 0.62 -3.68
N GLU A 182 -1.85 1.24 -4.81
CA GLU A 182 -1.60 2.65 -5.08
C GLU A 182 -2.72 3.59 -4.62
N LEU A 183 -3.80 3.06 -4.03
CA LEU A 183 -4.98 3.82 -3.59
C LEU A 183 -5.29 3.66 -2.10
N ILE A 184 -5.09 2.48 -1.53
CA ILE A 184 -5.34 2.16 -0.13
C ILE A 184 -4.04 1.62 0.50
N PHE A 185 -3.82 1.98 1.77
CA PHE A 185 -2.53 1.75 2.43
C PHE A 185 -2.48 0.36 3.09
N PRO A 186 -1.64 -0.58 2.63
CA PRO A 186 -1.62 -1.95 3.14
C PRO A 186 -1.24 -2.04 4.62
N LEU A 187 -0.40 -1.13 5.11
CA LEU A 187 -0.03 -1.08 6.52
C LEU A 187 -1.21 -0.69 7.44
N ALA A 188 -2.19 0.05 6.92
CA ALA A 188 -3.41 0.37 7.67
C ALA A 188 -4.28 -0.87 7.89
N THR A 189 -4.33 -1.79 6.91
CA THR A 189 -5.05 -3.05 7.06
C THR A 189 -4.32 -4.00 8.00
N GLY A 190 -3.00 -4.05 7.96
CA GLY A 190 -2.19 -4.82 8.93
C GLY A 190 -2.38 -4.32 10.36
N ASP A 191 -2.37 -3.00 10.56
CA ASP A 191 -2.69 -2.37 11.85
C ASP A 191 -4.09 -2.76 12.34
N TYR A 192 -5.11 -2.69 11.49
CA TYR A 192 -6.46 -3.09 11.87
C TYR A 192 -6.52 -4.57 12.27
N TYR A 193 -5.89 -5.46 11.49
CA TYR A 193 -5.85 -6.88 11.83
C TYR A 193 -5.15 -7.12 13.17
N GLN A 194 -4.04 -6.41 13.44
CA GLN A 194 -3.33 -6.51 14.71
C GLN A 194 -4.20 -6.03 15.87
N ARG A 195 -4.92 -4.91 15.73
CA ARG A 195 -5.85 -4.42 16.77
C ARG A 195 -6.99 -5.41 17.05
N VAL A 196 -7.47 -6.15 16.05
CA VAL A 196 -8.44 -7.22 16.26
C VAL A 196 -7.82 -8.39 17.03
N LEU A 197 -6.57 -8.77 16.72
CA LEU A 197 -5.86 -9.83 17.47
C LEU A 197 -5.54 -9.42 18.91
N ASP A 198 -5.28 -8.15 19.16
CA ASP A 198 -5.03 -7.62 20.50
C ASP A 198 -6.32 -7.63 21.35
N ASP A 199 -7.49 -7.45 20.72
CA ASP A 199 -8.81 -7.55 21.36
C ASP A 199 -9.25 -9.01 21.58
N ASP A 200 -9.10 -9.86 20.55
CA ASP A 200 -9.31 -11.31 20.63
C ASP A 200 -8.11 -12.09 20.06
N PRO A 201 -7.23 -12.64 20.92
CA PRO A 201 -6.09 -13.45 20.49
C PRO A 201 -6.46 -14.70 19.68
N ASN A 202 -7.72 -15.14 19.74
CA ASN A 202 -8.22 -16.27 18.95
C ASN A 202 -8.87 -15.83 17.63
N ALA A 203 -8.81 -14.54 17.27
CA ALA A 203 -9.48 -14.04 16.06
C ALA A 203 -9.01 -14.75 14.78
N LYS A 204 -7.80 -15.34 14.77
CA LYS A 204 -7.32 -16.20 13.67
C LYS A 204 -8.25 -17.40 13.39
N ASP A 205 -9.07 -17.82 14.33
CA ASP A 205 -10.03 -18.92 14.15
C ASP A 205 -11.25 -18.53 13.29
N TYR A 206 -11.45 -17.24 13.01
CA TYR A 206 -12.56 -16.75 12.19
C TYR A 206 -12.20 -15.58 11.26
N PHE A 207 -11.03 -14.96 11.41
CA PHE A 207 -10.53 -13.89 10.57
C PHE A 207 -9.07 -14.14 10.16
N ARG A 208 -8.87 -14.43 8.87
CA ARG A 208 -7.55 -14.67 8.26
C ARG A 208 -7.18 -13.49 7.37
N PHE A 209 -5.95 -13.01 7.49
CA PHE A 209 -5.42 -11.88 6.72
C PHE A 209 -4.15 -12.27 5.97
N PHE A 210 -4.06 -11.89 4.70
CA PHE A 210 -2.94 -12.21 3.81
C PHE A 210 -2.40 -10.95 3.13
N TYR A 211 -1.10 -10.70 3.25
CA TYR A 211 -0.45 -9.73 2.37
C TYR A 211 -0.17 -10.34 1.00
N ALA A 212 -0.33 -9.53 -0.04
CA ALA A 212 -0.10 -9.89 -1.43
C ALA A 212 1.07 -9.07 -1.99
N PRO A 213 2.33 -9.54 -1.90
CA PRO A 213 3.48 -8.85 -2.45
C PRO A 213 3.29 -8.53 -3.93
N GLY A 214 3.61 -7.28 -4.32
CA GLY A 214 3.59 -6.79 -5.70
C GLY A 214 2.21 -6.65 -6.36
N ALA A 215 1.13 -7.09 -5.68
CA ALA A 215 -0.23 -6.86 -6.16
C ALA A 215 -0.62 -5.39 -5.93
N GLN A 216 -1.25 -4.80 -6.96
CA GLN A 216 -1.80 -3.44 -6.94
C GLN A 216 -3.23 -3.43 -6.38
N HIS A 217 -3.92 -2.30 -6.52
CA HIS A 217 -5.28 -2.15 -6.02
C HIS A 217 -6.24 -3.23 -6.56
N CYS A 218 -6.71 -4.10 -5.65
CA CYS A 218 -7.58 -5.25 -5.92
C CYS A 218 -7.00 -6.33 -6.87
N GLY A 219 -5.76 -6.18 -7.37
CA GLY A 219 -5.11 -7.12 -8.27
C GLY A 219 -4.14 -6.42 -9.23
N GLY A 220 -3.66 -7.12 -10.26
CA GLY A 220 -2.65 -6.58 -11.18
C GLY A 220 -1.29 -6.38 -10.52
N GLY A 221 -0.46 -5.50 -11.09
CA GLY A 221 0.92 -5.32 -10.65
C GLY A 221 1.86 -6.45 -11.07
N ALA A 222 3.08 -6.42 -10.54
CA ALA A 222 4.12 -7.42 -10.82
C ALA A 222 3.97 -8.69 -9.97
N GLY A 223 3.22 -8.60 -8.88
CA GLY A 223 3.11 -9.68 -7.90
C GLY A 223 1.79 -10.45 -7.95
N TYR A 224 1.38 -10.94 -6.77
CA TYR A 224 0.51 -12.11 -6.67
C TYR A 224 -0.85 -11.75 -6.10
N ALA A 225 -1.90 -11.81 -6.92
CA ALA A 225 -3.28 -11.61 -6.47
C ALA A 225 -3.98 -12.96 -6.22
N PRO A 226 -4.84 -13.09 -5.18
CA PRO A 226 -5.57 -14.32 -4.90
C PRO A 226 -6.40 -14.81 -6.10
N LEU A 227 -6.31 -16.11 -6.38
CA LEU A 227 -7.02 -16.74 -7.50
C LEU A 227 -8.53 -16.89 -7.25
N ASN A 228 -8.89 -17.38 -6.07
CA ASN A 228 -10.30 -17.62 -5.71
C ASN A 228 -10.53 -17.50 -4.19
N PRO A 229 -10.39 -16.28 -3.62
CA PRO A 229 -10.56 -16.07 -2.19
C PRO A 229 -11.99 -16.37 -1.71
N PHE A 230 -12.99 -16.22 -2.57
CA PHE A 230 -14.37 -16.58 -2.24
C PHE A 230 -14.52 -18.09 -2.01
N GLN A 231 -13.93 -18.92 -2.87
CA GLN A 231 -13.95 -20.37 -2.66
C GLN A 231 -13.26 -20.78 -1.37
N ALA A 232 -12.18 -20.10 -0.97
CA ALA A 232 -11.53 -20.36 0.32
C ALA A 232 -12.47 -20.08 1.50
N VAL A 233 -13.31 -19.03 1.44
CA VAL A 233 -14.34 -18.77 2.45
C VAL A 233 -15.43 -19.86 2.44
N VAL A 234 -15.87 -20.30 1.26
CA VAL A 234 -16.85 -21.40 1.11
C VAL A 234 -16.31 -22.68 1.73
N ASP A 235 -15.08 -23.08 1.38
CA ASP A 235 -14.46 -24.30 1.90
C ASP A 235 -14.23 -24.23 3.41
N TRP A 236 -13.86 -23.07 3.93
CA TRP A 236 -13.75 -22.86 5.37
C TRP A 236 -15.10 -23.00 6.08
N THR A 237 -16.15 -22.39 5.52
CA THR A 237 -17.47 -22.35 6.14
C THR A 237 -18.20 -23.69 6.06
N GLU A 238 -18.14 -24.36 4.89
CA GLU A 238 -18.97 -25.53 4.60
C GLU A 238 -18.24 -26.86 4.85
N LYS A 239 -16.89 -26.86 4.74
CA LYS A 239 -16.08 -28.08 4.84
C LYS A 239 -15.11 -28.06 6.03
N GLY A 240 -15.02 -26.94 6.75
CA GLY A 240 -14.07 -26.76 7.84
C GLY A 240 -12.60 -26.73 7.39
N ILE A 241 -12.34 -26.44 6.11
CA ILE A 241 -10.98 -26.36 5.56
C ILE A 241 -10.45 -24.96 5.85
N VAL A 242 -9.63 -24.84 6.89
CA VAL A 242 -9.04 -23.58 7.32
C VAL A 242 -7.91 -23.18 6.35
N PRO A 243 -7.91 -21.97 5.77
CA PRO A 243 -6.85 -21.52 4.88
C PRO A 243 -5.61 -21.11 5.71
N GLU A 244 -4.58 -21.95 5.69
CA GLU A 244 -3.25 -21.60 6.22
C GLU A 244 -2.41 -20.80 5.20
N THR A 245 -2.68 -21.01 3.92
CA THR A 245 -2.22 -20.19 2.80
C THR A 245 -3.41 -19.76 1.94
N LEU A 246 -3.17 -18.79 1.06
CA LEU A 246 -4.14 -18.37 0.04
C LEU A 246 -3.49 -18.40 -1.34
N ALA A 247 -3.95 -19.30 -2.21
CA ALA A 247 -3.41 -19.45 -3.55
C ALA A 247 -3.53 -18.16 -4.37
N ALA A 248 -2.41 -17.69 -4.91
CA ALA A 248 -2.32 -16.47 -5.70
C ALA A 248 -1.43 -16.64 -6.94
N SER A 249 -1.61 -15.76 -7.91
CA SER A 249 -0.86 -15.77 -9.17
C SER A 249 -0.55 -14.36 -9.65
N GLY A 250 0.53 -14.25 -10.43
CA GLY A 250 1.00 -13.01 -11.03
C GLY A 250 1.79 -13.26 -12.32
N PRO A 251 2.31 -12.19 -12.97
CA PRO A 251 3.17 -12.31 -14.15
C PRO A 251 4.39 -13.24 -13.93
N SER A 252 4.94 -13.21 -12.72
CA SER A 252 6.10 -14.00 -12.33
C SER A 252 5.78 -15.43 -11.89
N GLY A 253 4.53 -15.90 -11.96
CA GLY A 253 4.15 -17.29 -11.66
C GLY A 253 3.10 -17.40 -10.56
N ASN A 254 3.07 -18.55 -9.89
CA ASN A 254 2.19 -18.79 -8.75
C ASN A 254 2.96 -18.61 -7.44
N ARG A 255 2.30 -18.05 -6.43
CA ARG A 255 2.85 -17.96 -5.07
C ARG A 255 1.69 -17.99 -4.09
N ASP A 256 1.75 -18.91 -3.14
CA ASP A 256 0.79 -18.94 -2.05
C ASP A 256 1.06 -17.77 -1.10
N LEU A 257 0.02 -17.03 -0.75
CA LEU A 257 0.12 -15.96 0.25
C LEU A 257 0.10 -16.57 1.64
N CYS A 258 1.02 -16.11 2.48
CA CYS A 258 1.15 -16.58 3.85
C CYS A 258 0.21 -15.82 4.80
N LEU A 259 -0.34 -16.55 5.77
CA LEU A 259 -1.15 -15.97 6.82
C LEU A 259 -0.33 -14.98 7.64
N TYR A 260 -0.78 -13.73 7.76
CA TYR A 260 -0.11 -12.71 8.56
C TYR A 260 0.10 -13.18 10.02
N PRO A 261 1.31 -12.98 10.61
CA PRO A 261 2.44 -12.19 10.10
C PRO A 261 3.46 -12.98 9.27
N LEU A 262 3.17 -14.22 8.89
CA LEU A 262 4.11 -15.04 8.14
C LEU A 262 4.37 -14.48 6.73
N VAL A 263 5.56 -14.76 6.22
CA VAL A 263 6.05 -14.35 4.90
C VAL A 263 6.46 -15.56 4.07
N ALA A 264 6.38 -15.45 2.74
CA ALA A 264 6.76 -16.52 1.82
C ALA A 264 8.28 -16.50 1.59
N VAL A 265 9.00 -17.44 2.21
CA VAL A 265 10.46 -17.57 2.11
C VAL A 265 10.82 -18.58 1.03
N TYR A 266 11.68 -18.17 0.10
CA TYR A 266 12.18 -19.05 -0.96
C TYR A 266 13.10 -20.14 -0.39
N LYS A 267 12.81 -21.40 -0.69
CA LYS A 267 13.57 -22.58 -0.21
C LYS A 267 14.36 -23.29 -1.31
N GLY A 268 14.44 -22.70 -2.50
CA GLY A 268 15.07 -23.29 -3.68
C GLY A 268 14.04 -23.84 -4.68
N GLY A 269 14.48 -24.08 -5.92
CA GLY A 269 13.62 -24.55 -7.02
C GLY A 269 13.31 -23.46 -8.05
N ASP A 270 12.21 -23.61 -8.80
CA ASP A 270 11.77 -22.59 -9.76
C ASP A 270 11.04 -21.47 -9.00
N THR A 271 11.50 -20.23 -9.12
CA THR A 271 10.91 -19.06 -8.43
C THR A 271 9.48 -18.75 -8.89
N ARG A 272 9.05 -19.35 -10.00
CA ARG A 272 7.69 -19.24 -10.53
C ARG A 272 6.72 -20.28 -9.96
N ASP A 273 7.22 -21.25 -9.22
CA ASP A 273 6.44 -22.35 -8.62
C ASP A 273 6.14 -22.05 -7.15
N ALA A 274 4.88 -22.23 -6.74
CA ALA A 274 4.45 -21.99 -5.37
C ALA A 274 5.14 -22.97 -4.39
N ASP A 275 5.46 -24.18 -4.85
CA ASP A 275 6.12 -25.21 -4.04
C ASP A 275 7.59 -24.86 -3.70
N SER A 276 8.16 -23.81 -4.31
CA SER A 276 9.50 -23.29 -4.02
C SER A 276 9.55 -22.34 -2.81
N TYR A 277 8.44 -22.19 -2.09
CA TYR A 277 8.30 -21.28 -0.95
C TYR A 277 7.73 -22.00 0.27
N ASP A 278 8.06 -21.53 1.47
CA ASP A 278 7.41 -21.91 2.73
C ASP A 278 7.04 -20.65 3.52
N CYS A 279 5.95 -20.72 4.29
CA CYS A 279 5.56 -19.62 5.18
C CYS A 279 6.36 -19.65 6.48
N GLN A 280 7.07 -18.56 6.78
CA GLN A 280 7.94 -18.42 7.95
C GLN A 280 7.73 -17.06 8.65
N GLU A 281 8.26 -16.88 9.86
CA GLU A 281 8.08 -15.65 10.65
C GLU A 281 8.84 -14.45 10.07
N ASP A 282 9.95 -14.69 9.38
CA ASP A 282 10.73 -13.67 8.70
C ASP A 282 11.46 -14.25 7.47
N PHE A 283 12.10 -13.36 6.69
CA PHE A 283 12.89 -13.75 5.52
C PHE A 283 14.32 -14.23 5.86
N ASN A 284 14.71 -14.21 7.13
CA ASN A 284 16.05 -14.56 7.61
C ASN A 284 16.04 -15.96 8.23
N ALA A 285 15.61 -16.97 7.48
CA ALA A 285 15.84 -18.34 7.87
C ALA A 285 17.35 -18.66 7.74
N GLU A 286 17.98 -19.00 8.86
CA GLU A 286 19.43 -19.27 9.04
C GLU A 286 20.09 -20.16 7.96
#